data_AF-A0A0K8Q490-F1
#
_entry.id   AF-A0A0K8Q490-F1
#
_cell.length_a   1.000
_cell.length_b   1.000
_cell.length_c   1.000
_cell.angle_alpha   90.00
_cell.angle_beta   90.00
_cell.angle_gamma   90.00
#
_symmetry.space_group_name_H-M   'P 1'
#
loop_
_entity.id
_entity.type
_entity.pdbx_description
1 polymer ?
#
loop_
_entity_poly.entity_id
_entity_poly.type
_entity_poly.pdbx_seq_one_letter_code
_entity_poly.pdbx_strand_id
1 'polypeptide(L)'
;MTLQVRVGVPPGLTDRVVAAAAASDGTSDIALHRGASLRPAGDVVIIHSARESAGELLKALEDLQVPQVGSITLIEPRLVLSDAAEEAKRRVPGDSADAVIWDQVTNETGEEAKLSWTFLVFIIIATQLAGIGIVTNSTIAIVGAMVVGPEFGPLAALSLALVERRFDLARRALMTLVVGFTAAMAVTAAAAAASIPLGWCPEVCWNMVSPRPTSFIIPDHTHSSLPSWPEQWA
;
A
#
# COMPACT_ATOMS: atom_id res chain seq x y z
N MET A 1 -9.24 -3.53 -18.23
CA MET A 1 -7.99 -2.87 -18.70
C MET A 1 -7.07 -3.93 -19.29
N THR A 2 -6.21 -3.62 -20.28
CA THR A 2 -5.25 -4.59 -20.85
C THR A 2 -3.89 -4.42 -20.21
N LEU A 3 -3.21 -5.53 -19.95
CA LEU A 3 -1.85 -5.60 -19.41
C LEU A 3 -0.92 -6.27 -20.42
N GLN A 4 0.36 -5.89 -20.37
CA GLN A 4 1.42 -6.54 -21.14
C GLN A 4 2.28 -7.38 -20.19
N VAL A 5 2.34 -8.69 -20.41
CA VAL A 5 3.23 -9.61 -19.72
C VAL A 5 4.40 -9.92 -20.64
N ARG A 6 5.60 -9.50 -20.26
CA ARG A 6 6.85 -9.85 -20.95
C ARG A 6 7.53 -10.98 -20.20
N VAL A 7 7.78 -12.08 -20.91
CA VAL A 7 8.40 -13.29 -20.38
C VAL A 7 9.72 -13.54 -21.12
N GLY A 8 10.81 -13.65 -20.38
CA GLY A 8 12.11 -14.10 -20.90
C GLY A 8 12.38 -15.52 -20.42
N VAL A 9 12.59 -16.47 -21.33
CA VAL A 9 12.73 -17.90 -20.99
C VAL A 9 13.82 -18.61 -21.78
N PRO A 10 14.43 -19.66 -21.22
CA PRO A 10 15.27 -20.58 -21.99
C PRO A 10 14.47 -21.30 -23.09
N PRO A 11 15.11 -21.70 -24.20
CA PRO A 11 14.43 -22.23 -25.38
C PRO A 11 13.65 -23.53 -25.11
N GLY A 12 14.00 -24.30 -24.07
CA GLY A 12 13.28 -25.53 -23.69
C GLY A 12 11.90 -25.30 -23.06
N LEU A 13 11.57 -24.07 -22.65
CA LEU A 13 10.27 -23.74 -22.04
C LEU A 13 9.37 -22.88 -22.92
N THR A 14 9.89 -22.35 -24.04
CA THR A 14 9.18 -21.42 -24.92
C THR A 14 7.82 -21.94 -25.37
N ASP A 15 7.76 -23.17 -25.89
CA ASP A 15 6.51 -23.71 -26.43
C ASP A 15 5.46 -23.92 -25.32
N ARG A 16 5.88 -24.24 -24.10
CA ARG A 16 4.99 -24.37 -22.94
C ARG A 16 4.42 -23.03 -22.51
N VAL A 17 5.24 -21.98 -22.50
CA VAL A 17 4.82 -20.60 -22.20
C VAL A 17 3.82 -20.10 -23.23
N VAL A 18 4.10 -20.32 -24.52
CA VAL A 18 3.19 -19.92 -25.61
C VAL A 18 1.88 -20.69 -25.53
N ALA A 19 1.92 -21.99 -25.24
CA ALA A 19 0.72 -22.80 -25.06
C ALA A 19 -0.14 -22.33 -23.86
N ALA A 20 0.49 -22.01 -22.72
CA ALA A 20 -0.21 -21.46 -21.56
C ALA A 20 -0.85 -20.10 -21.87
N ALA A 21 -0.14 -19.22 -22.59
CA ALA A 21 -0.66 -17.93 -23.00
C ALA A 21 -1.84 -18.06 -23.97
N ALA A 22 -1.77 -19.00 -24.93
CA ALA A 22 -2.81 -19.25 -25.92
C ALA A 22 -4.06 -19.92 -25.34
N ALA A 23 -3.91 -20.66 -24.24
CA ALA A 23 -5.02 -21.29 -23.53
C ALA A 23 -5.80 -20.32 -22.62
N SER A 24 -5.27 -19.12 -22.36
CA SER A 24 -5.94 -18.10 -21.56
C SER A 24 -6.94 -17.31 -22.41
N ASP A 25 -8.23 -17.38 -22.05
CA ASP A 25 -9.33 -16.74 -22.79
C ASP A 25 -9.19 -15.21 -22.90
N GLY A 26 -8.49 -14.60 -21.94
CA GLY A 26 -8.24 -13.17 -21.90
C GLY A 26 -6.97 -12.72 -22.61
N THR A 27 -6.24 -13.61 -23.28
CA THR A 27 -5.10 -13.22 -24.12
C THR A 27 -5.59 -12.63 -25.44
N SER A 28 -5.17 -11.40 -25.74
CA SER A 28 -5.52 -10.72 -27.00
C SER A 28 -4.53 -10.99 -28.12
N ASP A 29 -3.24 -11.03 -27.79
CA ASP A 29 -2.17 -11.30 -28.74
C ASP A 29 -0.91 -11.83 -28.04
N ILE A 30 -0.11 -12.57 -28.80
CA ILE A 30 1.14 -13.17 -28.38
C ILE A 30 2.19 -12.89 -29.45
N ALA A 31 3.31 -12.30 -29.06
CA ALA A 31 4.48 -12.13 -29.91
C ALA A 31 5.65 -12.96 -29.37
N LEU A 32 6.25 -13.77 -30.24
CA LEU A 32 7.40 -14.62 -29.92
C LEU A 32 8.64 -14.15 -30.66
N HIS A 33 9.69 -13.83 -29.91
CA HIS A 33 11.00 -13.46 -30.42
C HIS A 33 12.04 -14.52 -30.01
N ARG A 34 12.35 -15.43 -30.93
CA ARG A 34 13.33 -16.49 -30.69
C ARG A 34 14.76 -15.96 -30.67
N GLY A 35 15.56 -16.41 -29.70
CA GLY A 35 16.97 -16.01 -29.53
C GLY A 35 17.16 -14.54 -29.12
N ALA A 36 16.09 -13.83 -28.76
CA ALA A 36 16.15 -12.40 -28.45
C ALA A 36 16.69 -12.10 -27.04
N SER A 37 16.73 -13.11 -26.15
CA SER A 37 17.26 -12.96 -24.80
C SER A 37 18.69 -13.48 -24.73
N LEU A 38 19.61 -12.64 -24.24
CA LEU A 38 21.02 -13.02 -24.02
C LEU A 38 21.28 -13.53 -22.59
N ARG A 39 20.54 -12.99 -21.61
CA ARG A 39 20.66 -13.34 -20.19
C ARG A 39 19.28 -13.31 -19.53
N PRO A 40 18.68 -14.48 -19.25
CA PRO A 40 19.12 -15.82 -19.63
C PRO A 40 19.09 -16.02 -21.16
N ALA A 41 19.94 -16.88 -21.70
CA ALA A 41 19.98 -17.15 -23.14
C ALA A 41 18.70 -17.88 -23.57
N GLY A 42 17.99 -17.34 -24.56
CA GLY A 42 16.75 -17.93 -25.06
C GLY A 42 15.82 -16.93 -25.73
N ASP A 43 14.53 -17.07 -25.45
CA ASP A 43 13.45 -16.42 -26.19
C ASP A 43 12.74 -15.37 -25.32
N VAL A 44 12.09 -14.42 -26.00
CA VAL A 44 11.22 -13.42 -25.36
C VAL A 44 9.80 -13.61 -25.90
N VAL A 45 8.85 -13.80 -24.98
CA VAL A 45 7.42 -13.86 -25.28
C VAL A 45 6.76 -12.61 -24.71
N ILE A 46 6.00 -11.89 -25.54
CA ILE A 46 5.19 -10.75 -25.12
C ILE A 46 3.74 -11.18 -25.27
N ILE A 47 2.96 -11.01 -24.19
CA ILE A 47 1.56 -11.41 -24.12
C ILE A 47 0.78 -10.18 -23.72
N HIS A 48 -0.26 -9.83 -24.47
CA HIS A 48 -1.25 -8.87 -23.98
C HIS A 48 -2.46 -9.64 -23.49
N SER A 49 -2.90 -9.31 -22.28
CA SER A 49 -3.99 -10.01 -21.60
C SER A 49 -4.92 -9.02 -20.91
N ALA A 50 -6.19 -9.39 -20.78
CA ALA A 50 -7.12 -8.70 -19.88
C ALA A 50 -6.60 -8.79 -18.43
N ARG A 51 -6.75 -7.70 -17.66
CA ARG A 51 -6.28 -7.62 -16.27
C ARG A 51 -6.90 -8.73 -15.40
N GLU A 52 -8.15 -9.06 -15.70
CA GLU A 52 -8.99 -10.06 -15.07
C GLU A 52 -8.40 -11.47 -15.19
N SER A 53 -7.77 -11.80 -16.32
CA SER A 53 -7.11 -13.09 -16.57
C SER A 53 -5.61 -13.10 -16.26
N ALA A 54 -5.02 -11.93 -15.93
CA ALA A 54 -3.58 -11.80 -15.75
C ALA A 54 -3.08 -12.62 -14.56
N GLY A 55 -3.86 -12.72 -13.47
CA GLY A 55 -3.51 -13.53 -12.30
C GLY A 55 -3.42 -15.03 -12.61
N GLU A 56 -4.35 -15.56 -13.40
CA GLU A 56 -4.33 -16.97 -13.83
C GLU A 56 -3.15 -17.24 -14.77
N LEU A 57 -2.88 -16.32 -15.70
CA LEU A 57 -1.71 -16.40 -16.58
C LEU A 57 -0.40 -16.36 -15.78
N LEU A 58 -0.26 -15.44 -14.83
CA LEU A 58 0.91 -15.35 -13.96
C LEU A 58 1.13 -16.64 -13.20
N LYS A 59 0.09 -17.18 -12.56
CA LYS A 59 0.15 -18.46 -11.86
C LYS A 59 0.57 -19.62 -12.77
N ALA A 60 0.03 -19.69 -13.99
CA ALA A 60 0.43 -20.71 -14.96
C ALA A 60 1.92 -20.59 -15.34
N LEU A 61 2.45 -19.37 -15.47
CA LEU A 61 3.88 -19.14 -15.73
C LEU A 61 4.76 -19.48 -14.51
N GLU A 62 4.27 -19.26 -13.29
CA GLU A 62 4.94 -19.68 -12.06
C GLU A 62 4.99 -21.19 -11.90
N ASP A 63 3.90 -21.90 -12.22
CA ASP A 63 3.84 -23.37 -12.22
C ASP A 63 4.82 -23.98 -13.25
N LEU A 64 5.14 -23.25 -14.31
CA LEU A 64 6.19 -23.58 -15.29
C LEU A 64 7.62 -23.26 -14.80
N GLN A 65 7.77 -22.74 -13.59
CA GLN A 65 9.03 -22.32 -12.97
C GLN A 65 9.80 -21.26 -13.79
N VAL A 66 9.06 -20.40 -14.50
CA VAL A 66 9.65 -19.30 -15.27
C VAL A 66 10.45 -18.33 -14.39
N PRO A 67 10.00 -17.92 -13.19
CA PRO A 67 10.76 -16.98 -12.35
C PRO A 67 12.16 -17.49 -11.94
N GLN A 68 12.38 -18.80 -11.89
CA GLN A 68 13.63 -19.41 -11.44
C GLN A 68 14.69 -19.49 -12.54
N VAL A 69 14.27 -19.57 -13.80
CA VAL A 69 15.16 -19.77 -14.96
C VAL A 69 15.11 -18.62 -15.97
N GLY A 70 14.22 -17.67 -15.72
CA GLY A 70 13.76 -16.65 -16.66
C GLY A 70 13.44 -15.33 -15.96
N SER A 71 12.56 -14.56 -16.58
CA SER A 71 12.01 -13.34 -16.00
C SER A 71 10.56 -13.16 -16.44
N ILE A 72 9.71 -12.72 -15.52
CA ILE A 72 8.37 -12.23 -15.84
C ILE A 72 8.33 -10.75 -15.51
N THR A 73 7.76 -9.93 -16.39
CA THR A 73 7.59 -8.50 -16.18
C THR A 73 6.19 -8.11 -16.58
N LEU A 74 5.48 -7.43 -15.68
CA LEU A 74 4.16 -6.88 -15.95
C LEU A 74 4.28 -5.39 -16.26
N ILE A 75 3.64 -4.95 -17.34
CA ILE A 75 3.63 -3.56 -17.81
C ILE A 75 2.17 -3.15 -17.98
N GLU A 76 1.81 -1.98 -17.46
CA GLU A 76 0.49 -1.38 -17.64
C GLU A 76 0.56 -0.31 -18.75
N PRO A 77 0.07 -0.58 -19.97
CA PRO A 77 0.09 0.40 -21.04
C PRO A 77 -0.93 1.50 -20.78
N ARG A 78 -0.57 2.75 -21.07
CA ARG A 78 -1.49 3.90 -20.94
C ARG A 78 -2.66 3.85 -21.93
N LEU A 79 -2.45 3.25 -23.10
CA LEU A 79 -3.47 3.12 -24.13
C LEU A 79 -3.19 1.87 -24.96
N VAL A 80 -4.23 1.07 -25.19
CA VAL A 80 -4.23 -0.05 -26.14
C VAL A 80 -5.42 0.14 -27.07
N LEU A 81 -5.16 0.24 -28.38
CA LEU A 81 -6.18 0.34 -29.41
C LEU A 81 -6.17 -0.97 -30.21
N SER A 82 -7.07 -1.89 -29.88
CA SER A 82 -7.15 -3.19 -30.51
C SER A 82 -8.52 -3.82 -30.29
N ASP A 83 -9.20 -4.19 -31.39
CA ASP A 83 -10.47 -4.92 -31.32
C ASP A 83 -10.27 -6.30 -30.67
N ALA A 84 -9.12 -6.94 -30.89
CA ALA A 84 -8.78 -8.20 -30.24
C ALA A 84 -8.62 -8.04 -28.72
N ALA A 85 -8.11 -6.90 -28.26
CA ALA A 85 -8.00 -6.59 -26.83
C ALA A 85 -9.37 -6.32 -26.19
N GLU A 86 -10.28 -5.65 -26.89
CA GLU A 86 -11.66 -5.47 -26.42
C GLU A 86 -12.43 -6.79 -26.40
N GLU A 87 -12.26 -7.63 -27.42
CA GLU A 87 -12.88 -8.95 -27.47
C GLU A 87 -12.36 -9.87 -26.36
N ALA A 88 -11.05 -9.88 -26.10
CA ALA A 88 -10.46 -10.65 -25.01
C ALA A 88 -11.03 -10.24 -23.63
N LYS A 89 -11.23 -8.93 -23.38
CA LYS A 89 -11.89 -8.45 -22.16
C LYS A 89 -13.34 -8.94 -22.06
N ARG A 90 -14.07 -8.99 -23.17
CA ARG A 90 -15.47 -9.46 -23.18
C ARG A 90 -15.62 -10.96 -22.89
N ARG A 91 -14.60 -11.76 -23.21
CA ARG A 91 -14.61 -13.21 -22.96
C ARG A 91 -14.36 -13.56 -21.50
N VAL A 92 -13.69 -12.68 -20.75
CA VAL A 92 -13.35 -12.93 -19.35
C VAL A 92 -14.40 -12.29 -18.44
N PRO A 93 -14.97 -13.02 -17.47
CA PRO A 93 -15.91 -12.44 -16.53
C PRO A 93 -15.19 -11.54 -15.51
N GLY A 94 -15.79 -10.39 -15.20
CA GLY A 94 -15.33 -9.47 -14.15
C GLY A 94 -15.14 -8.04 -14.64
N ASP A 95 -15.02 -7.10 -13.70
CA ASP A 95 -14.56 -5.74 -13.97
C ASP A 95 -13.07 -5.66 -13.62
N SER A 96 -12.26 -5.07 -14.50
CA SER A 96 -10.87 -4.75 -14.21
C SER A 96 -10.65 -3.92 -12.95
N ALA A 97 -11.64 -3.15 -12.50
CA ALA A 97 -11.57 -2.43 -11.23
C ALA A 97 -11.47 -3.39 -10.02
N ASP A 98 -12.05 -4.59 -10.14
CA ASP A 98 -12.07 -5.61 -9.08
C ASP A 98 -10.94 -6.64 -9.23
N ALA A 99 -10.21 -6.61 -10.35
CA ALA A 99 -9.13 -7.55 -10.64
C ALA A 99 -7.84 -7.18 -9.88
N VAL A 100 -7.64 -7.84 -8.73
CA VAL A 100 -6.45 -7.71 -7.89
C VAL A 100 -5.37 -8.70 -8.31
N ILE A 101 -4.20 -8.19 -8.68
CA ILE A 101 -3.00 -8.99 -8.97
C ILE A 101 -2.15 -8.99 -7.70
N TRP A 102 -2.23 -10.07 -6.92
CA TRP A 102 -1.61 -10.16 -5.60
C TRP A 102 -0.09 -9.94 -5.65
N ASP A 103 0.61 -10.44 -6.67
CA ASP A 103 2.06 -10.24 -6.81
C ASP A 103 2.45 -8.76 -6.93
N GLN A 104 1.60 -7.96 -7.60
CA GLN A 104 1.80 -6.52 -7.71
C GLN A 104 1.58 -5.86 -6.35
N VAL A 105 0.49 -6.20 -5.66
CA VAL A 105 0.18 -5.68 -4.32
C VAL A 105 1.31 -6.00 -3.34
N THR A 106 1.80 -7.23 -3.32
CA THR A 106 2.90 -7.66 -2.43
C THR A 106 4.20 -6.93 -2.72
N ASN A 107 4.50 -6.65 -3.99
CA ASN A 107 5.70 -5.92 -4.37
C ASN A 107 5.59 -4.43 -4.01
N GLU A 108 4.50 -3.76 -4.38
CA GLU A 108 4.25 -2.34 -4.06
C GLU A 108 4.27 -2.10 -2.55
N THR A 109 3.52 -2.93 -1.81
CA THR A 109 3.43 -2.83 -0.35
C THR A 109 4.80 -3.07 0.33
N GLY A 110 5.62 -3.98 -0.20
CA GLY A 110 6.97 -4.25 0.31
C GLY A 110 7.94 -3.08 0.11
N GLU A 111 7.78 -2.30 -0.97
CA GLU A 111 8.58 -1.09 -1.21
C GLU A 111 8.20 0.06 -0.28
N GLU A 112 6.90 0.24 -0.02
CA GLU A 112 6.38 1.26 0.89
C GLU A 112 6.74 1.01 2.37
N ALA A 113 7.05 -0.23 2.74
CA ALA A 113 7.43 -0.62 4.10
C ALA A 113 8.86 -0.22 4.51
N LYS A 114 9.68 0.30 3.58
CA LYS A 114 11.09 0.63 3.84
C LYS A 114 11.20 1.87 4.72
N LEU A 115 11.96 1.76 5.81
CA LEU A 115 12.35 2.91 6.62
C LEU A 115 13.21 3.87 5.78
N SER A 116 12.61 4.95 5.33
CA SER A 116 13.26 5.98 4.51
C SER A 116 13.41 7.28 5.28
N TRP A 117 14.34 8.13 4.84
CA TRP A 117 14.51 9.46 5.41
C TRP A 117 13.23 10.30 5.26
N THR A 118 12.60 10.24 4.09
CA THR A 118 11.34 10.93 3.80
C THR A 118 10.21 10.48 4.74
N PHE A 119 10.08 9.17 4.97
CA PHE A 119 9.13 8.63 5.95
C PHE A 119 9.38 9.21 7.34
N LEU A 120 10.64 9.22 7.80
CA LEU A 120 11.01 9.75 9.11
C LEU A 120 10.65 11.24 9.26
N VAL A 121 10.93 12.04 8.23
CA VAL A 121 10.61 13.48 8.25
C VAL A 121 9.10 13.69 8.30
N PHE A 122 8.32 13.00 7.48
CA PHE A 122 6.87 13.16 7.47
C PHE A 122 6.21 12.67 8.76
N ILE A 123 6.64 11.54 9.33
CA ILE A 123 6.07 11.06 10.60
C ILE A 123 6.42 12.00 11.77
N ILE A 124 7.59 12.62 11.77
CA ILE A 124 7.96 13.67 12.75
C ILE A 124 7.04 14.89 12.58
N ILE A 125 6.86 15.38 11.35
CA ILE A 125 6.00 16.55 11.08
C ILE A 125 4.55 16.27 11.45
N ALA A 126 4.00 15.11 11.07
CA ALA A 126 2.64 14.69 11.41
C ALA A 126 2.45 14.64 12.94
N THR A 127 3.40 14.03 13.66
CA THR A 127 3.35 13.96 15.13
C THR A 127 3.43 15.34 15.78
N GLN A 128 4.27 16.23 15.22
CA GLN A 128 4.38 17.61 15.71
C GLN A 128 3.11 18.42 15.47
N LEU A 129 2.48 18.27 14.29
CA LEU A 129 1.19 18.89 13.97
C LEU A 129 0.08 18.37 14.88
N ALA A 130 0.07 17.07 15.18
CA ALA A 130 -0.87 16.49 16.14
C ALA A 130 -0.68 17.10 17.54
N GLY A 131 0.57 17.20 18.02
CA GLY A 131 0.88 17.85 19.29
C GLY A 131 0.44 19.31 19.34
N ILE A 132 0.72 20.09 18.28
CA ILE A 132 0.27 21.49 18.16
C ILE A 132 -1.26 21.57 18.12
N GLY A 133 -1.92 20.68 17.37
CA GLY A 133 -3.37 20.65 17.24
C GLY A 133 -4.08 20.36 18.56
N ILE A 134 -3.51 19.49 19.39
CA ILE A 134 -4.01 19.22 20.75
C ILE A 134 -3.85 20.47 21.64
N VAL A 135 -2.66 21.08 21.66
CA VAL A 135 -2.38 22.25 22.51
C VAL A 135 -3.19 23.48 22.08
N THR A 136 -3.36 23.68 20.78
CA THR A 136 -4.12 24.82 20.21
C THR A 136 -5.61 24.54 20.05
N ASN A 137 -6.07 23.35 20.41
CA ASN A 137 -7.44 22.90 20.24
C ASN A 137 -7.97 23.08 18.80
N SER A 138 -7.09 22.84 17.82
CA SER A 138 -7.34 23.05 16.40
C SER A 138 -7.61 21.74 15.69
N THR A 139 -8.88 21.49 15.36
CA THR A 139 -9.29 20.34 14.55
C THR A 139 -8.59 20.33 13.19
N ILE A 140 -8.36 21.50 12.59
CA ILE A 140 -7.69 21.62 11.28
C ILE A 140 -6.26 21.08 11.36
N ALA A 141 -5.52 21.37 12.43
CA ALA A 141 -4.16 20.85 12.61
C ALA A 141 -4.14 19.33 12.85
N ILE A 142 -5.12 18.79 13.58
CA ILE A 142 -5.27 17.35 13.81
C ILE A 142 -5.61 16.63 12.50
N VAL A 143 -6.56 17.15 11.72
CA VAL A 143 -6.89 16.59 10.40
C VAL A 143 -5.71 16.69 9.44
N GLY A 144 -4.96 17.80 9.48
CA GLY A 144 -3.72 17.96 8.72
C GLY A 144 -2.68 16.89 9.07
N ALA A 145 -2.51 16.58 10.35
CA ALA A 145 -1.62 15.50 10.79
C ALA A 145 -2.02 14.13 10.22
N MET A 146 -3.33 13.82 10.18
CA MET A 146 -3.84 12.57 9.61
C MET A 146 -3.59 12.42 8.10
N VAL A 147 -3.59 13.53 7.35
CA VAL A 147 -3.32 13.50 5.90
C VAL A 147 -1.83 13.40 5.59
N VAL A 148 -0.98 13.95 6.45
CA VAL A 148 0.49 13.96 6.25
C VAL A 148 1.14 12.63 6.66
N GLY A 149 0.49 11.87 7.54
CA GLY A 149 0.99 10.61 8.08
C GLY A 149 1.33 9.56 7.02
N PRO A 150 2.60 9.10 6.92
CA PRO A 150 3.01 8.09 5.95
C PRO A 150 2.87 6.64 6.48
N GLU A 151 2.13 6.41 7.57
CA GLU A 151 2.05 5.10 8.25
C GLU A 151 1.27 4.02 7.49
N PHE A 152 0.48 4.39 6.49
CA PHE A 152 -0.38 3.46 5.75
C PHE A 152 0.40 2.37 5.02
N GLY A 153 1.53 2.71 4.38
CA GLY A 153 2.37 1.75 3.66
C GLY A 153 2.90 0.62 4.57
N PRO A 154 3.61 0.94 5.67
CA PRO A 154 4.05 -0.05 6.65
C PRO A 154 2.91 -0.86 7.29
N LEU A 155 1.74 -0.26 7.53
CA LEU A 155 0.57 -0.97 8.07
C LEU A 155 -0.03 -1.97 7.08
N ALA A 156 -0.13 -1.58 5.80
CA ALA A 156 -0.55 -2.48 4.73
C ALA A 156 0.44 -3.66 4.60
N ALA A 157 1.73 -3.38 4.67
CA ALA A 157 2.79 -4.39 4.62
C ALA A 157 2.74 -5.37 5.77
N LEU A 158 2.49 -4.87 6.98
CA LEU A 158 2.33 -5.71 8.15
C LEU A 158 1.10 -6.63 8.00
N SER A 159 -0.02 -6.07 7.53
CA SER A 159 -1.27 -6.82 7.33
C SER A 159 -1.10 -7.93 6.29
N LEU A 160 -0.49 -7.61 5.16
CA LEU A 160 -0.21 -8.57 4.09
C LEU A 160 0.78 -9.65 4.53
N ALA A 161 1.86 -9.26 5.22
CA ALA A 161 2.86 -10.20 5.72
C ALA A 161 2.27 -11.19 6.73
N LEU A 162 1.29 -10.78 7.53
CA LEU A 162 0.58 -11.66 8.46
C LEU A 162 -0.29 -12.67 7.71
N VAL A 163 -0.98 -12.25 6.66
CA VAL A 163 -1.81 -13.14 5.82
C VAL A 163 -0.95 -14.15 5.05
N GLU A 164 0.14 -13.69 4.41
CA GLU A 164 1.07 -14.55 3.67
C GLU A 164 2.01 -15.37 4.58
N ARG A 165 1.95 -15.17 5.91
CA ARG A 165 2.84 -15.80 6.91
C ARG A 165 4.33 -15.53 6.66
N ARG A 166 4.66 -14.38 6.08
CA ARG A 166 6.03 -13.94 5.78
C ARG A 166 6.60 -13.10 6.93
N PHE A 167 7.07 -13.79 7.97
CA PHE A 167 7.55 -13.15 9.21
C PHE A 167 8.69 -12.14 9.01
N ASP A 168 9.56 -12.34 8.01
CA ASP A 168 10.64 -11.39 7.70
C ASP A 168 10.10 -10.03 7.26
N LEU A 169 9.05 -10.02 6.43
CA LEU A 169 8.39 -8.79 5.98
C LEU A 169 7.64 -8.13 7.14
N ALA A 170 6.90 -8.93 7.92
CA ALA A 170 6.18 -8.45 9.10
C ALA A 170 7.10 -7.77 10.11
N ARG A 171 8.27 -8.37 10.39
CA ARG A 171 9.26 -7.81 11.31
C ARG A 171 9.83 -6.48 10.80
N ARG A 172 10.11 -6.39 9.50
CA ARG A 172 10.61 -5.14 8.89
C ARG A 172 9.56 -4.03 8.97
N ALA A 173 8.32 -4.31 8.57
CA ALA A 173 7.21 -3.36 8.64
C ALA A 173 6.97 -2.87 10.08
N LEU A 174 6.94 -3.80 11.05
CA LEU A 174 6.80 -3.48 12.46
C LEU A 174 7.97 -2.63 12.98
N MET A 175 9.20 -2.97 12.60
CA MET A 175 10.38 -2.19 13.00
C MET A 175 10.36 -0.78 12.42
N THR A 176 9.97 -0.61 11.14
CA THR A 176 9.78 0.71 10.52
C THR A 176 8.78 1.54 11.31
N LEU A 177 7.64 0.94 11.69
CA LEU A 177 6.60 1.61 12.46
C LEU A 177 7.11 2.01 13.85
N VAL A 178 7.68 1.07 14.61
CA VAL A 178 8.18 1.31 15.97
C VAL A 178 9.28 2.36 15.97
N VAL A 179 10.26 2.27 15.08
CA VAL A 179 11.36 3.25 14.99
C VAL A 179 10.83 4.62 14.58
N GLY A 180 9.95 4.69 13.58
CA GLY A 180 9.35 5.93 13.12
C GLY A 180 8.56 6.65 14.21
N PHE A 181 7.62 5.97 14.85
CA PHE A 181 6.83 6.54 15.94
C PHE A 181 7.69 6.90 17.15
N THR A 182 8.63 6.05 17.55
CA THR A 182 9.50 6.35 18.69
C THR A 182 10.36 7.58 18.43
N ALA A 183 10.94 7.70 17.23
CA ALA A 183 11.71 8.88 16.84
C ALA A 183 10.84 10.14 16.81
N ALA A 184 9.65 10.06 16.20
CA ALA A 184 8.72 11.18 16.14
C ALA A 184 8.26 11.64 17.53
N MET A 185 7.83 10.70 18.38
CA MET A 185 7.44 10.98 19.76
C MET A 185 8.59 11.59 20.55
N ALA A 186 9.82 11.09 20.40
CA ALA A 186 10.98 11.64 21.09
C ALA A 186 11.28 13.09 20.64
N VAL A 187 11.20 13.38 19.34
CA VAL A 187 11.39 14.73 18.80
C VAL A 187 10.29 15.67 19.28
N THR A 188 9.02 15.24 19.22
CA THR A 188 7.89 16.05 19.68
C THR A 188 7.93 16.27 21.19
N ALA A 189 8.33 15.27 21.97
CA ALA A 189 8.53 15.40 23.42
C ALA A 189 9.66 16.36 23.74
N ALA A 190 10.78 16.30 23.01
CA ALA A 190 11.89 17.24 23.17
C ALA A 190 11.47 18.68 22.80
N ALA A 191 10.71 18.86 21.72
CA ALA A 191 10.17 20.16 21.33
C ALA A 191 9.20 20.72 22.38
N ALA A 192 8.33 19.87 22.93
CA ALA A 192 7.44 20.25 24.02
C ALA A 192 8.19 20.57 25.32
N ALA A 193 9.22 19.79 25.67
CA ALA A 193 10.05 20.07 26.84
C ALA A 193 10.83 21.39 26.70
N ALA A 194 11.30 21.71 25.48
CA ALA A 194 11.99 22.96 25.19
C ALA A 194 11.06 24.18 25.17
N SER A 195 9.78 24.02 24.83
CA SER A 195 8.82 25.14 24.79
C SER A 195 8.44 25.65 26.18
N ILE A 196 8.51 24.80 27.21
CA ILE A 196 8.24 25.14 28.62
C ILE A 196 9.18 26.24 29.14
N PRO A 197 10.54 26.08 29.12
CA PRO A 197 11.44 27.12 29.60
C PRO A 197 11.46 28.38 28.72
N LEU A 198 11.06 28.28 27.45
CA LEU A 198 10.96 29.42 26.53
C LEU A 198 9.69 30.27 26.77
N GLY A 199 8.79 29.85 27.64
CA GLY A 199 7.54 30.56 27.93
C GLY A 199 6.55 30.57 26.76
N TRP A 200 6.74 29.71 25.76
CA TRP A 200 5.87 29.61 24.59
C TRP A 200 4.53 28.94 24.90
N CYS A 201 4.38 28.33 26.09
CA CYS A 201 3.09 27.91 26.62
C CYS A 201 2.66 28.86 27.77
N PRO A 202 1.95 29.98 27.48
CA PRO A 202 1.25 30.72 28.52
C PRO A 202 0.05 29.88 29.04
N GLU A 203 -0.60 30.35 30.10
CA GLU A 203 -1.62 29.70 30.97
C GLU A 203 -2.63 28.70 30.37
N VAL A 204 -2.80 28.65 29.04
CA VAL A 204 -3.59 27.66 28.28
C VAL A 204 -3.11 26.21 28.51
N CYS A 205 -1.81 25.97 28.73
CA CYS A 205 -1.30 24.64 29.05
C CYS A 205 -1.85 24.08 30.39
N TRP A 206 -2.11 24.96 31.37
CA TRP A 206 -2.59 24.56 32.71
C TRP A 206 -4.10 24.69 32.85
N ASN A 207 -4.73 25.62 32.13
CA ASN A 207 -6.17 25.86 32.18
C ASN A 207 -6.94 24.90 31.26
N MET A 208 -6.71 23.60 31.46
CA MET A 208 -7.44 22.51 30.82
C MET A 208 -8.89 22.38 31.36
N VAL A 209 -9.65 23.49 31.44
CA VAL A 209 -11.03 23.50 31.93
C VAL A 209 -11.97 24.20 30.92
N SER A 210 -12.90 23.41 30.35
CA SER A 210 -14.11 23.76 29.55
C SER A 210 -13.96 24.04 28.03
N PRO A 211 -15.06 23.86 27.28
CA PRO A 211 -15.34 22.73 26.40
C PRO A 211 -14.48 22.72 25.11
N ARG A 212 -13.96 21.53 24.76
CA ARG A 212 -13.07 21.35 23.60
C ARG A 212 -13.77 20.62 22.44
N PRO A 213 -13.66 21.07 21.18
CA PRO A 213 -13.94 20.23 20.01
C PRO A 213 -13.12 18.92 19.95
N THR A 214 -12.02 18.82 20.72
CA THR A 214 -11.17 17.62 20.83
C THR A 214 -11.46 16.74 22.05
N SER A 215 -12.54 17.01 22.80
CA SER A 215 -12.89 16.27 24.03
C SER A 215 -13.17 14.77 23.82
N PHE A 216 -13.31 14.32 22.57
CA PHE A 216 -13.42 12.91 22.22
C PHE A 216 -12.08 12.14 22.34
N ILE A 217 -10.93 12.82 22.33
CA ILE A 217 -9.58 12.22 22.43
C ILE A 217 -9.13 12.13 23.89
N ILE A 218 -9.41 13.16 24.70
CA ILE A 218 -9.13 13.22 26.14
C ILE A 218 -10.45 13.54 26.86
N PRO A 219 -11.14 12.56 27.44
CA PRO A 219 -12.38 12.78 28.18
C PRO A 219 -12.12 13.57 29.46
N ASP A 220 -12.91 14.61 29.72
CA ASP A 220 -12.88 15.31 31.00
C ASP A 220 -13.52 14.39 32.07
N HIS A 221 -12.75 13.93 33.06
CA HIS A 221 -13.26 13.09 34.16
C HIS A 221 -14.04 13.88 35.23
N THR A 222 -14.39 15.15 34.99
CA THR A 222 -14.88 16.07 36.04
C THR A 222 -16.36 16.44 35.98
N HIS A 223 -17.19 15.72 35.22
CA HIS A 223 -18.64 15.79 35.40
C HIS A 223 -19.28 14.39 35.37
N SER A 224 -19.45 13.82 36.57
CA SER A 224 -20.42 12.77 36.82
C SER A 224 -21.83 13.33 36.67
N SER A 225 -22.33 13.42 35.44
CA SER A 225 -23.77 13.50 35.17
C SER A 225 -24.13 12.31 34.30
N LEU A 226 -24.69 11.28 34.95
CA LEU A 226 -25.31 10.13 34.30
C LEU A 226 -26.27 10.63 33.20
N PRO A 227 -26.33 9.98 32.03
CA PRO A 227 -27.36 10.29 31.05
C PRO A 227 -28.71 9.93 31.68
N SER A 228 -29.55 10.94 31.92
CA SER A 228 -30.97 10.69 32.22
C SER A 228 -31.61 10.16 30.94
N TRP A 229 -31.87 8.85 30.91
CA TRP A 229 -32.66 8.20 29.88
C TRP A 229 -34.05 8.85 29.79
N PRO A 230 -34.55 9.22 28.61
CA PRO A 230 -35.90 9.75 28.48
C PRO A 230 -36.93 8.63 28.75
N GLU A 231 -37.69 8.76 29.84
CA GLU A 231 -38.89 7.98 30.14
C GLU A 231 -40.03 8.29 29.15
N GLN A 232 -39.86 7.95 27.88
CA GLN A 232 -40.86 8.18 26.83
C GLN A 232 -41.36 6.90 26.16
N TRP A 233 -41.19 5.75 26.81
CA TRP A 233 -41.74 4.47 26.37
C TRP A 233 -42.37 3.71 27.54
N ALA A 234 -43.36 4.32 28.18
CA ALA A 234 -44.32 3.67 29.07
C ALA A 234 -45.73 3.86 28.48
#